data_AF-A0A1G6ZAC4-F1
#
_entry.id   AF-A0A1G6ZAC4-F1
#
_cell.length_a   1.000
_cell.length_b   1.000
_cell.length_c   1.000
_cell.angle_alpha   90.00
_cell.angle_beta   90.00
_cell.angle_gamma   90.00
#
_symmetry.space_group_name_H-M   'P 1'
#
loop_
_entity.id
_entity.type
_entity.pdbx_description
1 polymer ?
#
loop_
_entity_poly.entity_id
_entity_poly.type
_entity_poly.pdbx_seq_one_letter_code
_entity_poly.pdbx_strand_id
1 'polypeptide(L)'
;MRTSVLIATVVSSAFVMTAAFAKPPSDDSSAHTRKRYLPEYTASGDLILPKNFHEWVYVGSPLTPNALNGGKANFPEFHNVYIEPGSYAIYKKTGEFPEGTIFFKELQLV
;
A
#
# COMPACT_ATOMS: atom_id res chain seq x y z
N MET A 1 80.43 1.38 -27.51
CA MET A 1 79.40 0.56 -28.20
C MET A 1 78.08 1.30 -28.01
N ARG A 2 77.59 2.06 -29.00
CA ARG A 2 76.51 1.68 -29.96
C ARG A 2 75.40 0.92 -29.21
N THR A 3 74.21 1.48 -28.97
CA THR A 3 73.20 1.83 -29.99
C THR A 3 72.09 2.78 -29.47
N SER A 4 71.35 3.31 -30.45
CA SER A 4 70.43 4.45 -30.48
C SER A 4 68.97 4.18 -30.06
N VAL A 5 68.27 5.26 -29.63
CA VAL A 5 66.95 5.74 -30.11
C VAL A 5 65.65 4.95 -29.77
N LEU A 6 64.69 5.60 -29.09
CA LEU A 6 63.44 6.16 -29.66
C LEU A 6 62.52 6.75 -28.58
N ILE A 7 62.08 7.99 -28.81
CA ILE A 7 60.99 8.68 -28.11
C ILE A 7 59.68 8.03 -28.56
N ALA A 8 58.85 7.61 -27.60
CA ALA A 8 57.44 7.33 -27.85
C ALA A 8 56.62 8.12 -26.82
N THR A 9 56.20 9.32 -27.22
CA THR A 9 55.14 10.08 -26.57
C THR A 9 53.84 9.29 -26.69
N VAL A 10 53.43 8.61 -25.61
CA VAL A 10 52.10 8.02 -25.53
C VAL A 10 51.14 9.09 -25.05
N VAL A 11 50.25 9.46 -25.96
CA VAL A 11 49.18 10.41 -25.79
C VAL A 11 48.25 9.98 -24.66
N SER A 12 47.95 10.97 -23.83
CA SER A 12 47.02 10.93 -22.69
C SER A 12 45.66 10.38 -23.08
N SER A 13 45.08 9.53 -22.23
CA SER A 13 43.63 9.30 -22.17
C SER A 13 43.27 8.98 -20.74
N ALA A 14 43.07 10.03 -19.94
CA ALA A 14 42.43 9.91 -18.65
C ALA A 14 40.95 9.54 -18.87
N PHE A 15 40.59 8.29 -18.59
CA PHE A 15 39.19 7.88 -18.45
C PHE A 15 38.67 8.49 -17.14
N VAL A 16 38.02 9.64 -17.23
CA VAL A 16 37.17 10.13 -16.13
C VAL A 16 35.91 9.27 -16.13
N MET A 17 35.90 8.19 -15.35
CA MET A 17 34.64 7.51 -15.00
C MET A 17 33.86 8.45 -14.09
N THR A 18 33.01 9.28 -14.68
CA THR A 18 31.89 9.87 -13.96
C THR A 18 30.94 8.73 -13.59
N ALA A 19 31.07 8.24 -12.36
CA ALA A 19 30.01 7.48 -11.72
C ALA A 19 28.80 8.42 -11.60
N ALA A 20 27.94 8.42 -12.63
CA ALA A 20 26.61 8.97 -12.53
C ALA A 20 25.91 8.15 -11.45
N PHE A 21 25.92 8.65 -10.21
CA PHE A 21 24.98 8.22 -9.20
C PHE A 21 23.60 8.45 -9.82
N ALA A 22 22.99 7.38 -10.32
CA ALA A 22 21.59 7.37 -10.69
C ALA A 22 20.85 7.86 -9.45
N LYS A 23 20.38 9.12 -9.52
CA LYS A 23 19.47 9.67 -8.53
C LYS A 23 18.34 8.63 -8.45
N PRO A 24 18.07 8.02 -7.28
CA PRO A 24 16.89 7.16 -7.15
C PRO A 24 15.72 7.98 -7.70
N PRO A 25 14.78 7.36 -8.44
CA PRO A 25 13.62 8.07 -8.94
C PRO A 25 13.11 8.91 -7.77
N SER A 26 13.13 10.23 -7.95
CA SER A 26 12.49 11.13 -6.99
C SER A 26 11.14 10.52 -6.77
N ASP A 27 10.90 10.08 -5.54
CA ASP A 27 9.66 9.46 -5.11
C ASP A 27 8.62 10.56 -5.18
N ASP A 28 8.19 10.85 -6.41
CA ASP A 28 7.08 11.72 -6.76
C ASP A 28 5.77 10.95 -6.50
N SER A 29 5.83 10.00 -5.55
CA SER A 29 4.95 10.03 -4.40
C SER A 29 4.92 11.44 -3.79
N SER A 30 4.32 12.38 -4.52
CA SER A 30 3.12 13.01 -3.99
C SER A 30 2.24 11.87 -3.49
N ALA A 31 2.57 11.38 -2.29
CA ALA A 31 1.65 10.71 -1.42
C ALA A 31 0.54 11.74 -1.30
N HIS A 32 -0.42 11.63 -2.20
CA HIS A 32 -1.76 12.07 -1.97
C HIS A 32 -2.04 11.35 -0.66
N THR A 33 -1.88 12.06 0.46
CA THR A 33 -2.22 11.57 1.78
C THR A 33 -3.67 11.20 1.59
N ARG A 34 -3.89 9.90 1.37
CA ARG A 34 -5.13 9.45 0.78
C ARG A 34 -6.19 9.88 1.78
N LYS A 35 -7.06 10.80 1.37
CA LYS A 35 -7.94 11.49 2.30
C LYS A 35 -8.69 10.41 3.08
N ARG A 36 -8.61 10.48 4.40
CA ARG A 36 -9.29 9.51 5.26
C ARG A 36 -10.79 9.62 5.04
N TYR A 37 -11.44 8.48 4.89
CA TYR A 37 -12.88 8.37 5.04
C TYR A 37 -13.18 8.24 6.54
N LEU A 38 -13.74 9.28 7.15
CA LEU A 38 -14.07 9.28 8.59
C LEU A 38 -15.52 8.85 8.80
N PRO A 39 -15.86 8.28 9.97
CA PRO A 39 -17.23 7.90 10.26
C PRO A 39 -18.11 9.15 10.38
N GLU A 40 -19.28 9.09 9.76
CA GLU A 40 -20.31 10.12 9.87
C GLU A 40 -21.46 9.58 10.71
N TYR A 41 -22.07 10.44 11.51
CA TYR A 41 -23.15 10.05 12.41
C TYR A 41 -24.38 10.91 12.16
N THR A 42 -25.56 10.32 12.33
CA THR A 42 -26.82 11.06 12.36
C THR A 42 -26.88 11.97 13.59
N ALA A 43 -27.86 12.88 13.64
CA ALA A 43 -28.09 13.70 14.84
C ALA A 43 -28.42 12.87 16.09
N SER A 44 -28.94 11.65 15.94
CA SER A 44 -29.20 10.69 17.03
C SER A 44 -27.94 9.91 17.46
N GLY A 45 -26.81 10.05 16.75
CA GLY A 45 -25.57 9.35 17.06
C GLY A 45 -25.41 7.99 16.37
N ASP A 46 -26.29 7.65 15.41
CA ASP A 46 -26.19 6.40 14.65
C ASP A 46 -25.14 6.53 13.54
N LEU A 47 -24.33 5.49 13.33
CA LEU A 47 -23.35 5.47 12.25
C LEU A 47 -24.06 5.47 10.89
N ILE A 48 -23.73 6.45 10.05
CA ILE A 48 -24.18 6.50 8.67
C ILE A 48 -23.41 5.47 7.86
N LEU A 49 -24.13 4.64 7.10
CA LEU A 49 -23.54 3.59 6.28
C LEU A 49 -22.53 4.20 5.29
N PRO A 50 -21.26 3.75 5.30
CA PRO A 50 -20.28 4.21 4.35
C PRO A 50 -20.68 3.90 2.90
N LYS A 51 -20.38 4.81 1.98
CA LYS A 51 -20.65 4.64 0.54
C LYS A 51 -19.39 4.13 -0.17
N ASN A 52 -19.61 3.43 -1.28
CA ASN A 52 -18.55 2.96 -2.19
C ASN A 52 -17.45 2.15 -1.50
N PHE A 53 -17.80 1.41 -0.45
CA PHE A 53 -16.83 0.61 0.32
C PHE A 53 -16.20 -0.53 -0.50
N HIS A 54 -16.80 -0.93 -1.63
CA HIS A 54 -16.20 -1.88 -2.58
C HIS A 54 -14.92 -1.34 -3.25
N GLU A 55 -14.71 -0.02 -3.26
CA GLU A 55 -13.49 0.62 -3.76
C GLU A 55 -12.41 0.75 -2.69
N TRP A 56 -12.72 0.38 -1.45
CA TRP A 56 -11.77 0.45 -0.35
C TRP A 56 -10.75 -0.69 -0.43
N VAL A 57 -9.76 -0.66 0.46
CA VAL A 57 -8.71 -1.67 0.47
C VAL A 57 -9.31 -2.97 1.00
N TYR A 58 -9.40 -3.98 0.14
CA TYR A 58 -9.77 -5.33 0.53
C TYR A 58 -8.70 -5.93 1.48
N VAL A 59 -9.16 -6.49 2.59
CA VAL A 59 -8.33 -7.07 3.65
C VAL A 59 -8.34 -8.59 3.56
N GLY A 60 -9.50 -9.20 3.29
CA GLY A 60 -9.67 -10.65 3.24
C GLY A 60 -11.13 -11.09 3.27
N SER A 61 -11.35 -12.37 2.95
CA SER A 61 -12.66 -13.02 2.96
C SER A 61 -12.65 -14.28 3.81
N PRO A 62 -12.73 -14.16 5.15
CA PRO A 62 -13.08 -15.28 6.00
C PRO A 62 -14.41 -15.90 5.57
N LEU A 63 -14.58 -17.19 5.85
CA LEU A 63 -15.76 -17.96 5.49
C LEU A 63 -16.24 -18.76 6.69
N THR A 64 -17.52 -18.67 7.01
CA THR A 64 -18.19 -19.49 8.04
C THR A 64 -19.37 -20.25 7.42
N PRO A 65 -19.15 -21.45 6.85
CA PRO A 65 -20.19 -22.18 6.13
C PRO A 65 -21.29 -22.70 7.07
N ASN A 66 -22.55 -22.63 6.67
CA ASN A 66 -23.66 -23.20 7.45
C ASN A 66 -23.45 -24.70 7.71
N ALA A 67 -22.96 -25.43 6.71
CA ALA A 67 -22.67 -26.86 6.81
C ALA A 67 -21.68 -27.22 7.93
N LEU A 68 -20.74 -26.33 8.24
CA LEU A 68 -19.75 -26.51 9.31
C LEU A 68 -20.17 -25.86 10.64
N ASN A 69 -21.34 -25.23 10.68
CA ASN A 69 -21.85 -24.45 11.82
C ASN A 69 -23.29 -24.87 12.19
N GLY A 70 -23.54 -26.19 12.24
CA GLY A 70 -24.84 -26.72 12.70
C GLY A 70 -26.03 -26.35 11.81
N GLY A 71 -25.80 -26.08 10.53
CA GLY A 71 -26.81 -25.63 9.57
C GLY A 71 -27.11 -24.13 9.63
N LYS A 72 -26.51 -23.37 10.55
CA LYS A 72 -26.74 -21.94 10.71
C LYS A 72 -25.54 -21.22 11.32
N ALA A 73 -24.70 -20.61 10.49
CA ALA A 73 -23.66 -19.71 10.94
C ALA A 73 -24.26 -18.41 11.50
N ASN A 74 -23.60 -17.82 12.51
CA ASN A 74 -24.00 -16.51 13.04
C ASN A 74 -23.83 -15.39 11.99
N PHE A 75 -22.90 -15.56 11.06
CA PHE A 75 -22.61 -14.65 9.96
C PHE A 75 -22.49 -15.43 8.64
N PRO A 76 -23.61 -15.78 7.97
CA PRO A 76 -23.57 -16.63 6.79
C PRO A 76 -23.21 -15.84 5.51
N GLU A 77 -22.31 -16.30 4.63
CA GLU A 77 -21.20 -17.22 4.88
C GLU A 77 -19.85 -16.55 4.62
N PHE A 78 -19.66 -15.92 3.45
CA PHE A 78 -18.45 -15.16 3.12
C PHE A 78 -18.47 -13.78 3.77
N HIS A 79 -17.33 -13.34 4.29
CA HIS A 79 -17.16 -12.04 4.96
C HIS A 79 -16.15 -11.20 4.19
N ASN A 80 -16.57 -10.46 3.17
CA ASN A 80 -15.64 -9.57 2.46
C ASN A 80 -15.33 -8.36 3.36
N VAL A 81 -14.09 -8.27 3.83
CA VAL A 81 -13.66 -7.21 4.74
C VAL A 81 -12.86 -6.15 3.99
N TYR A 82 -13.21 -4.89 4.20
CA TYR A 82 -12.57 -3.72 3.61
C TYR A 82 -12.13 -2.75 4.70
N ILE A 83 -11.02 -2.04 4.49
CA ILE A 83 -10.54 -0.95 5.35
C ILE A 83 -10.46 0.35 4.56
N GLU A 84 -10.89 1.45 5.18
CA GLU A 84 -10.85 2.74 4.51
C GLU A 84 -9.41 3.13 4.09
N PRO A 85 -9.22 3.65 2.87
CA PRO A 85 -7.90 3.69 2.24
C PRO A 85 -6.86 4.59 2.92
N GLY A 86 -7.27 5.62 3.67
CA GLY A 86 -6.40 6.55 4.37
C GLY A 86 -5.84 5.98 5.68
N SER A 87 -6.70 5.36 6.49
CA SER A 87 -6.29 4.66 7.72
C SER A 87 -5.39 3.47 7.41
N TYR A 88 -5.64 2.74 6.31
CA TYR A 88 -4.72 1.70 5.86
C TYR A 88 -3.33 2.25 5.54
N ALA A 89 -3.25 3.42 4.89
CA ALA A 89 -1.97 4.06 4.58
C ALA A 89 -1.21 4.48 5.84
N ILE A 90 -1.91 4.90 6.90
CA ILE A 90 -1.32 5.20 8.20
C ILE A 90 -0.85 3.92 8.89
N TYR A 91 -1.71 2.91 8.97
CA TYR A 91 -1.38 1.60 9.53
C TYR A 91 -0.13 0.99 8.90
N LYS A 92 0.01 1.04 7.57
CA LYS A 92 1.23 0.55 6.90
C LYS A 92 2.53 1.25 7.33
N LYS A 93 2.44 2.50 7.80
CA LYS A 93 3.60 3.29 8.23
C LYS A 93 3.88 3.12 9.71
N THR A 94 2.84 3.02 10.53
CA THR A 94 2.95 3.08 12.00
C THR A 94 2.74 1.73 12.69
N GLY A 95 2.09 0.77 12.03
CA GLY A 95 1.60 -0.45 12.64
C GLY A 95 0.33 -0.26 13.49
N GLU A 96 -0.24 0.95 13.51
CA GLU A 96 -1.37 1.31 14.37
C GLU A 96 -2.55 1.83 13.56
N PHE A 97 -3.77 1.51 13.99
CA PHE A 97 -4.98 2.06 13.40
C PHE A 97 -5.26 3.44 14.03
N PRO A 98 -5.26 4.53 13.23
CA PRO A 98 -5.60 5.85 13.76
C PRO A 98 -7.07 5.91 14.19
N GLU A 99 -7.38 6.79 15.14
CA GLU A 99 -8.74 6.96 15.63
C GLU A 99 -9.72 7.30 14.49
N GLY A 100 -10.91 6.69 14.53
CA GLY A 100 -11.90 6.79 13.46
C GLY A 100 -11.62 5.90 12.24
N THR A 101 -10.73 4.90 12.36
CA THR A 101 -10.57 3.87 11.32
C THR A 101 -11.87 3.09 11.15
N ILE A 102 -12.31 2.90 9.90
CA ILE A 102 -13.49 2.08 9.57
C ILE A 102 -13.05 0.80 8.89
N PHE A 103 -13.54 -0.33 9.41
CA PHE A 103 -13.62 -1.60 8.70
C PHE A 103 -15.05 -1.88 8.29
N PHE A 104 -15.26 -2.29 7.04
CA PHE A 104 -16.55 -2.70 6.53
C PHE A 104 -16.56 -4.21 6.30
N LYS A 105 -17.50 -4.94 6.90
CA LYS A 105 -17.70 -6.38 6.67
C LYS A 105 -18.99 -6.59 5.90
N GLU A 106 -18.88 -6.96 4.65
CA GLU A 106 -20.00 -7.37 3.82
C GLU A 106 -20.21 -8.89 3.94
N LEU A 107 -21.45 -9.30 4.22
CA LEU A 107 -21.83 -10.71 4.23
C LEU A 107 -22.39 -11.10 2.86
N GLN A 108 -21.88 -12.19 2.29
CA GLN A 108 -22.41 -12.76 1.07
C GLN A 108 -22.78 -14.23 1.29
N LEU A 109 -24.01 -14.55 0.90
CA LEU A 109 -24.50 -15.91 0.85
C LEU A 109 -24.28 -16.45 -0.57
N VAL A 110 -23.87 -17.71 -0.68
CA VAL A 110 -23.77 -18.48 -1.92
C VAL A 110 -24.77 -19.64 -1.90
#